data_AF-A0A183HK18-F1
#
_entry.id   AF-A0A183HK18-F1
#
_cell.length_a   1.000
_cell.length_b   1.000
_cell.length_c   1.000
_cell.angle_alpha   90.00
_cell.angle_beta   90.00
_cell.angle_gamma   90.00
#
_symmetry.space_group_name_H-M   'P 1'
#
loop_
_entity.id
_entity.type
_entity.pdbx_description
1 polymer ?
#
loop_
_entity_poly.entity_id
_entity_poly.type
_entity_poly.pdbx_seq_one_letter_code
_entity_poly.pdbx_strand_id
1 'polypeptide(L)'
;MDNQIEAGDKEPKEDVEQKEWLAKQDLSKLNPEMLTPLTEEVISRQATINIGTIGHVAHGKSTLVKAISGVHTVKFKNELERNITIKLGYANAKIYRCTNESCPRPSCYSLKLKI
;
A
#
# COMPACT_ATOMS: atom_id res chain seq x y z
N MET A 1 49.65 4.85 16.55
CA MET A 1 48.73 3.97 17.33
C MET A 1 47.37 4.60 17.16
N ASP A 2 46.84 4.38 15.97
CA ASP A 2 45.66 5.04 15.45
C ASP A 2 44.52 4.04 15.63
N ASN A 3 43.77 4.19 16.72
CA ASN A 3 42.55 3.43 16.90
C ASN A 3 41.37 4.27 16.41
N GLN A 4 40.80 3.78 15.31
CA GLN A 4 39.45 4.01 14.83
C GLN A 4 38.42 3.82 15.97
N ILE A 5 37.28 4.53 15.88
CA ILE A 5 35.93 3.94 15.86
C ILE A 5 34.97 5.03 15.36
N GLU A 6 34.29 4.72 14.27
CA GLU A 6 33.32 5.57 13.54
C GLU A 6 32.05 5.78 14.37
N ALA A 7 31.57 7.03 14.38
CA ALA A 7 30.29 7.41 14.98
C ALA A 7 29.15 6.87 14.11
N GLY A 8 28.56 5.75 14.53
CA GLY A 8 27.34 5.22 13.93
C GLY A 8 26.14 6.11 14.27
N ASP A 9 25.53 6.67 13.24
CA ASP A 9 24.25 7.37 13.29
C ASP A 9 23.17 6.46 13.89
N LYS A 10 22.64 6.83 15.06
CA LYS A 10 21.48 6.18 15.66
C LYS A 10 20.23 6.65 14.93
N GLU A 11 19.67 5.80 14.07
CA GLU A 11 18.32 5.99 13.54
C GLU A 11 17.31 6.08 14.71
N PRO A 12 16.40 7.07 14.69
CA PRO A 12 15.41 7.22 15.76
C PRO A 12 14.43 6.05 15.74
N LYS A 13 14.31 5.37 16.88
CA LYS A 13 13.26 4.37 17.11
C LYS A 13 11.95 5.10 17.29
N GLU A 14 11.14 5.11 16.24
CA GLU A 14 9.75 5.54 16.32
C GLU A 14 8.92 4.33 16.79
N ASP A 15 8.35 4.46 17.98
CA ASP A 15 7.54 3.44 18.63
C ASP A 15 6.21 3.28 17.89
N VAL A 16 6.23 2.52 16.81
CA VAL A 16 5.01 2.09 16.12
C VAL A 16 4.35 1.03 16.98
N GLU A 17 3.37 1.46 17.77
CA GLU A 17 2.42 0.61 18.50
C GLU A 17 2.03 -0.61 17.65
N GLN A 18 2.55 -1.78 18.02
CA GLN A 18 2.33 -3.04 17.30
C GLN A 18 0.85 -3.39 17.38
N LYS A 19 0.08 -3.07 16.34
CA LYS A 19 -1.26 -3.61 16.19
C LYS A 19 -1.14 -5.12 15.94
N GLU A 20 -1.76 -5.92 16.80
CA GLU A 20 -1.74 -7.41 16.80
C GLU A 20 -2.00 -8.07 15.42
N TRP A 21 -2.60 -7.36 14.46
CA TRP A 21 -3.02 -7.93 13.17
C TRP A 21 -2.25 -7.39 11.95
N LEU A 22 -1.26 -6.51 12.14
CA LEU A 22 -0.47 -5.91 11.06
C LEU A 22 1.03 -6.07 11.32
N ALA A 23 1.62 -7.12 10.74
CA ALA A 23 3.07 -7.32 10.76
C ALA A 23 3.79 -6.20 9.97
N LYS A 24 4.89 -5.68 10.53
CA LYS A 24 5.76 -4.73 9.82
C LYS A 24 6.39 -5.43 8.63
N GLN A 25 6.18 -4.89 7.43
CA GLN A 25 6.63 -5.52 6.18
C GLN A 25 8.11 -5.21 5.92
N ASP A 26 9.00 -5.84 6.66
CA ASP A 26 10.46 -5.69 6.50
C ASP A 26 10.97 -6.67 5.43
N LEU A 27 11.39 -6.15 4.26
CA LEU A 27 11.92 -6.98 3.15
C LEU A 27 13.18 -7.77 3.53
N SER A 28 13.99 -7.24 4.46
CA SER A 28 15.26 -7.86 4.88
C SER A 28 15.10 -9.11 5.75
N LYS A 29 13.90 -9.35 6.29
CA LYS A 29 13.62 -10.51 7.16
C LYS A 29 12.98 -11.69 6.42
N LEU A 30 12.60 -11.50 5.15
CA LEU A 30 11.94 -12.53 4.36
C LEU A 30 12.95 -13.54 3.79
N ASN A 31 12.82 -14.81 4.19
CA ASN A 31 13.50 -15.92 3.54
C ASN A 31 12.54 -16.59 2.52
N PRO A 32 12.78 -16.48 1.20
CA PRO A 32 11.84 -16.93 0.16
C PRO A 32 11.59 -18.44 0.16
N GLU A 33 12.50 -19.26 0.71
CA GLU A 33 12.37 -20.72 0.72
C GLU A 33 11.33 -21.25 1.73
N MET A 34 11.00 -20.46 2.77
CA MET A 34 10.03 -20.86 3.81
C MET A 34 8.64 -20.25 3.62
N LEU A 35 8.42 -19.49 2.54
CA LEU A 35 7.16 -18.80 2.30
C LEU A 35 6.11 -19.75 1.74
N THR A 36 5.11 -20.06 2.56
CA THR A 36 3.86 -20.68 2.12
C THR A 36 2.75 -19.63 2.00
N PRO A 37 1.70 -19.84 1.20
CA PRO A 37 0.58 -18.89 1.08
C PRO A 37 -0.13 -18.57 2.40
N LEU A 38 0.04 -19.43 3.42
CA LEU A 38 -0.54 -19.31 4.75
C LEU A 38 0.38 -18.57 5.75
N THR A 39 1.58 -18.18 5.34
CA THR A 39 2.48 -17.38 6.21
C THR A 39 1.91 -15.98 6.45
N GLU A 40 2.03 -15.51 7.69
CA GLU A 40 1.48 -14.22 8.13
C GLU A 40 2.05 -13.03 7.34
N GLU A 41 3.32 -13.10 6.95
CA GLU A 41 3.96 -12.09 6.11
C GLU A 41 3.28 -11.96 4.73
N VAL A 42 2.86 -13.07 4.15
CA VAL A 42 2.17 -13.11 2.85
C VAL A 42 0.71 -12.68 3.01
N ILE A 43 0.01 -13.17 4.03
CA ILE A 43 -1.39 -12.81 4.31
C ILE A 43 -1.50 -11.29 4.56
N SER A 44 -0.55 -10.70 5.30
CA SER A 44 -0.53 -9.24 5.56
C SER A 44 -0.38 -8.37 4.30
N ARG A 45 0.13 -8.93 3.20
CA ARG A 45 0.34 -8.23 1.92
C ARG A 45 -0.84 -8.39 0.97
N GLN A 46 -1.72 -9.35 1.20
CA GLN A 46 -2.85 -9.63 0.34
C GLN A 46 -4.00 -8.64 0.58
N ALA A 47 -4.78 -8.41 -0.48
CA ALA A 47 -6.01 -7.65 -0.36
C ALA A 47 -7.08 -8.52 0.31
N THR A 48 -7.62 -8.06 1.42
CA THR A 48 -8.68 -8.77 2.16
C THR A 48 -10.07 -8.50 1.59
N ILE A 49 -10.26 -7.35 0.92
CA ILE A 49 -11.55 -6.90 0.41
C ILE A 49 -11.38 -6.43 -1.03
N ASN A 50 -12.25 -6.93 -1.93
CA ASN A 50 -12.36 -6.43 -3.29
C ASN A 50 -13.49 -5.40 -3.38
N ILE A 51 -13.19 -4.22 -3.91
CA ILE A 51 -14.17 -3.14 -4.11
C ILE A 51 -14.31 -2.89 -5.61
N GLY A 52 -15.55 -2.99 -6.12
CA GLY A 52 -15.88 -2.71 -7.52
C GLY A 52 -16.54 -1.34 -7.68
N THR A 53 -16.07 -0.55 -8.64
CA THR A 53 -16.70 0.73 -9.02
C THR A 53 -17.59 0.55 -10.24
N ILE A 54 -18.88 0.81 -10.11
CA ILE A 54 -19.87 0.77 -11.20
C ILE A 54 -20.43 2.17 -11.50
N GLY A 55 -20.98 2.38 -12.69
CA GLY A 55 -21.57 3.67 -13.08
C GLY A 55 -21.54 3.96 -14.58
N HIS A 56 -22.16 5.07 -14.98
CA HIS A 56 -22.33 5.46 -16.39
C HIS A 56 -21.03 5.90 -17.08
N VAL A 57 -21.04 5.94 -18.41
CA VAL A 57 -19.88 6.34 -19.25
C VAL A 57 -19.46 7.77 -18.88
N ALA A 58 -18.15 8.02 -18.83
CA ALA A 58 -17.54 9.31 -18.47
C ALA A 58 -17.68 9.81 -17.01
N HIS A 59 -18.23 9.01 -16.08
CA HIS A 59 -18.29 9.38 -14.64
C HIS A 59 -16.95 9.24 -13.88
N GLY A 60 -15.83 9.01 -14.56
CA GLY A 60 -14.51 8.97 -13.91
C GLY A 60 -14.26 7.76 -12.99
N LYS A 61 -14.95 6.64 -13.16
CA LYS A 61 -14.74 5.40 -12.37
C LYS A 61 -13.26 4.98 -12.32
N SER A 62 -12.62 4.91 -13.48
CA SER A 62 -11.20 4.53 -13.59
C SER A 62 -10.28 5.60 -12.96
N THR A 63 -10.69 6.87 -13.00
CA THR A 63 -9.97 7.98 -12.34
C THR A 63 -10.06 7.87 -10.81
N LEU A 64 -11.23 7.50 -10.27
CA LEU A 64 -11.40 7.25 -8.84
C LEU A 64 -10.50 6.11 -8.37
N VAL A 65 -10.47 4.98 -9.10
CA VAL A 65 -9.58 3.86 -8.78
C VAL A 65 -8.10 4.29 -8.83
N LYS A 66 -7.71 5.11 -9.82
CA LYS A 66 -6.36 5.67 -9.90
C LYS A 66 -6.04 6.60 -8.73
N ALA A 67 -6.97 7.43 -8.30
CA ALA A 67 -6.77 8.33 -7.15
C ALA A 67 -6.60 7.55 -5.84
N ILE A 68 -7.32 6.44 -5.68
CA ILE A 68 -7.25 5.59 -4.48
C ILE A 68 -5.99 4.71 -4.46
N SER A 69 -5.75 3.97 -5.55
CA SER A 69 -4.66 2.99 -5.60
C SER A 69 -3.33 3.58 -6.06
N GLY A 70 -3.33 4.75 -6.72
CA GLY A 70 -2.19 5.28 -7.46
C GLY A 70 -1.89 4.54 -8.77
N VAL A 71 -2.57 3.42 -9.06
CA VAL A 71 -2.31 2.58 -10.22
C VAL A 71 -3.26 2.93 -11.35
N HIS A 72 -2.72 3.13 -12.55
CA HIS A 72 -3.55 3.27 -13.74
C HIS A 72 -4.05 1.89 -14.19
N THR A 73 -5.37 1.73 -14.25
CA THR A 73 -6.01 0.45 -14.55
C THR A 73 -6.02 0.09 -16.04
N VAL A 74 -5.88 1.08 -16.94
CA VAL A 74 -5.84 0.87 -18.39
C VAL A 74 -4.44 0.42 -18.79
N LYS A 75 -4.30 -0.84 -19.19
CA LYS A 75 -3.01 -1.45 -19.60
C LYS A 75 -2.86 -1.61 -21.10
N PHE A 76 -3.95 -1.53 -21.86
CA PHE A 76 -3.97 -1.81 -23.29
C PHE A 76 -3.91 -0.52 -24.12
N LYS A 77 -3.03 -0.48 -25.12
CA LYS A 77 -2.84 0.70 -25.99
C LYS A 77 -4.14 1.10 -26.70
N ASN A 78 -4.89 0.14 -27.24
CA ASN A 78 -6.17 0.38 -27.90
C ASN A 78 -7.23 1.00 -26.97
N GLU A 79 -7.19 0.68 -25.67
CA GLU A 79 -8.10 1.26 -24.66
C GLU A 79 -7.69 2.69 -24.32
N LEU A 80 -6.39 2.95 -24.23
CA LEU A 80 -5.82 4.27 -23.96
C LEU A 80 -6.14 5.25 -25.09
N GLU A 81 -5.97 4.84 -26.35
CA GLU A 81 -6.27 5.67 -27.53
C GLU A 81 -7.77 6.03 -27.62
N ARG A 82 -8.65 5.11 -27.19
CA ARG A 82 -10.10 5.30 -27.23
C ARG A 82 -10.69 5.88 -25.94
N ASN A 83 -9.88 6.10 -24.91
CA ASN A 83 -10.30 6.58 -23.59
C ASN A 83 -11.49 5.79 -22.98
N ILE A 84 -11.51 4.47 -23.19
CA ILE A 84 -12.55 3.57 -22.66
C ILE A 84 -11.93 2.42 -21.88
N THR A 85 -12.67 1.89 -20.90
CA THR A 85 -12.30 0.69 -20.15
C THR A 85 -13.16 -0.46 -20.64
N ILE A 86 -12.59 -1.38 -21.41
CA ILE A 86 -13.30 -2.57 -21.91
C ILE A 86 -12.96 -3.76 -21.02
N LYS A 87 -11.67 -3.96 -20.73
CA LYS A 87 -11.21 -5.04 -19.86
C LYS A 87 -11.29 -4.65 -18.39
N LEU A 88 -11.46 -5.65 -17.54
CA LEU A 88 -11.45 -5.48 -16.09
C LEU A 88 -10.06 -5.03 -15.64
N GLY A 89 -10.02 -3.83 -15.07
CA GLY A 89 -8.83 -3.27 -14.43
C GLY A 89 -8.80 -3.64 -12.95
N TYR A 90 -7.66 -4.17 -12.49
CA TYR A 90 -7.45 -4.49 -11.08
C TYR A 90 -6.32 -3.63 -10.51
N ALA A 91 -6.50 -3.15 -9.29
CA ALA A 91 -5.51 -2.35 -8.58
C ALA A 91 -5.60 -2.65 -7.07
N ASN A 92 -4.44 -2.89 -6.45
CA ASN A 92 -4.33 -3.04 -5.01
C ASN A 92 -4.18 -1.67 -4.36
N ALA A 93 -4.83 -1.47 -3.22
CA ALA A 93 -4.68 -0.28 -2.39
C ALA A 93 -4.53 -0.70 -0.92
N LYS A 94 -3.69 0.03 -0.18
CA LYS A 94 -3.53 -0.12 1.27
C LYS A 94 -4.08 1.13 1.94
N ILE A 95 -4.87 0.94 3.00
CA ILE A 95 -5.43 2.03 3.78
C ILE A 95 -4.73 2.04 5.13
N TYR A 96 -4.01 3.13 5.40
CA TYR A 96 -3.34 3.38 6.66
C TYR A 96 -4.20 4.30 7.52
N ARG A 97 -4.24 4.02 8.82
CA ARG A 97 -4.89 4.87 9.82
C ARG A 97 -3.82 5.52 10.69
N CYS A 98 -3.80 6.84 10.75
CA CYS A 98 -3.03 7.60 11.71
C CYS A 98 -3.51 7.29 13.14
N THR A 99 -2.59 6.99 14.05
CA THR A 99 -2.86 6.75 15.48
C THR A 99 -2.82 8.02 16.31
N ASN A 100 -2.33 9.13 15.77
CA ASN A 100 -2.24 10.40 16.48
C ASN A 100 -3.64 11.01 16.72
N GLU A 101 -3.93 11.37 17.97
CA GLU A 101 -5.18 11.99 18.41
C GLU A 101 -5.43 13.37 17.81
N SER A 102 -4.36 14.03 17.33
CA SER A 102 -4.43 15.33 16.67
C SER A 102 -5.13 15.27 15.28
N CYS A 103 -5.35 14.08 14.73
CA CYS A 103 -5.99 13.89 13.42
C CYS A 103 -7.43 13.37 13.57
N PRO A 104 -8.46 14.23 13.52
CA PRO A 104 -9.85 13.79 13.55
C PRO A 104 -10.26 13.06 12.25
N ARG A 105 -11.31 12.23 12.34
CA ARG A 105 -11.95 11.62 11.16
C ARG A 105 -12.59 12.73 10.29
N PRO A 106 -12.50 12.68 8.96
CA PRO A 106 -11.99 11.57 8.12
C PRO A 106 -10.49 11.66 7.76
N SER A 107 -9.81 12.73 8.11
CA SER A 107 -8.41 13.00 7.72
C SER A 107 -7.37 12.04 8.32
N CYS A 108 -7.77 11.20 9.28
CA CYS A 108 -6.91 10.17 9.88
C CYS A 108 -6.64 8.96 8.96
N TYR A 109 -7.19 8.91 7.75
CA TYR A 109 -6.94 7.83 6.79
C TYR A 109 -6.08 8.32 5.61
N SER A 110 -5.08 7.53 5.23
CA SER A 110 -4.20 7.80 4.10
C SER A 110 -3.95 6.54 3.29
N LEU A 111 -3.78 6.72 1.99
CA LEU A 111 -3.44 5.64 1.06
C LEU A 111 -1.93 5.52 0.82
N LYS A 112 -1.18 6.57 1.21
CA LYS A 112 0.27 6.57 1.18
C LYS A 112 0.82 6.29 2.57
N LEU A 113 1.77 5.38 2.64
CA LEU A 113 2.63 5.23 3.80
C LEU A 113 3.50 6.48 3.88
N LYS A 114 3.18 7.39 4.79
CA LYS A 114 4.12 8.42 5.23
C LYS A 114 4.99 7.73 6.27
N ILE A 115 6.18 7.34 5.83
CA ILE A 115 7.33 7.05 6.70
C ILE A 115 7.87 8.42 7.14
#